data_AF-A0A2E9HYE8-F1
#
_entry.id   AF-A0A2E9HYE8-F1
#
_cell.length_a   1.000
_cell.length_b   1.000
_cell.length_c   1.000
_cell.angle_alpha   90.00
_cell.angle_beta   90.00
_cell.angle_gamma   90.00
#
_symmetry.space_group_name_H-M   'P 1'
#
loop_
_entity.id
_entity.type
_entity.pdbx_description
1 polymer ?
#
loop_
_entity_poly.entity_id
_entity_poly.type
_entity_poly.pdbx_seq_one_letter_code
_entity_poly.pdbx_strand_id
1 'polypeptide(L)'
;MRLVKYIGPIQYVRAHDISLGKCEGVFGYHGFVVKRSEINLFNVRNAKSTTTATNLIGQMSAAEFGRSVGLRGKGGFLAFVAAGHTPATESPHPKTRRLQMRMTEQDIEAFHKRFITPTVIEAETGLHRHTILAHLRAKQIERFAPDGQDYGPIYLREAIERQIRDLPACD
;
A
#
# COMPACT_ATOMS: atom_id res chain seq x y z
N MET A 1 -13.17 24.02 -18.61
CA MET A 1 -13.56 23.46 -17.29
C MET A 1 -13.83 21.97 -17.45
N ARG A 2 -13.11 21.08 -16.76
CA ARG A 2 -13.27 19.61 -16.95
C ARG A 2 -14.14 19.04 -15.83
N LEU A 3 -15.29 18.47 -16.20
CA LEU A 3 -16.24 17.84 -15.29
C LEU A 3 -15.93 16.35 -15.16
N VAL A 4 -16.16 15.79 -13.98
CA VAL A 4 -15.99 14.35 -13.73
C VAL A 4 -17.25 13.78 -13.08
N LYS A 5 -17.52 12.50 -13.31
CA LYS A 5 -18.59 11.79 -12.61
C LYS A 5 -18.26 11.72 -11.12
N TYR A 6 -19.24 12.05 -10.28
CA TYR A 6 -19.09 11.92 -8.83
C TYR A 6 -19.49 10.51 -8.40
N ILE A 7 -18.58 9.80 -7.76
CA ILE A 7 -18.80 8.48 -7.16
C ILE A 7 -18.30 8.57 -5.71
N GLY A 8 -19.07 9.26 -4.86
CA GLY A 8 -18.72 9.50 -3.46
C GLY A 8 -19.96 9.59 -2.55
N PRO A 9 -19.76 9.65 -1.22
CA PRO A 9 -20.86 9.64 -0.26
C PRO A 9 -21.75 10.88 -0.38
N ILE A 10 -23.08 10.69 -0.48
CA ILE A 10 -24.04 11.78 -0.72
C ILE A 10 -24.10 12.82 0.42
N GLN A 11 -23.57 12.51 1.60
CA GLN A 11 -23.52 13.45 2.72
C GLN A 11 -22.73 14.73 2.44
N TYR A 12 -21.67 14.67 1.62
CA TYR A 12 -20.84 15.84 1.29
C TYR A 12 -21.54 16.81 0.33
N VAL A 13 -22.45 16.28 -0.47
CA VAL A 13 -23.36 17.07 -1.29
C VAL A 13 -24.35 17.82 -0.41
N ARG A 14 -24.94 17.11 0.57
CA ARG A 14 -25.92 17.69 1.51
C ARG A 14 -25.29 18.78 2.39
N ALA A 15 -24.01 18.60 2.76
CA ALA A 15 -23.23 19.58 3.50
C ALA A 15 -22.76 20.79 2.67
N HIS A 16 -23.06 20.84 1.36
CA HIS A 16 -22.58 21.86 0.41
C HIS A 16 -21.04 21.93 0.27
N ASP A 17 -20.33 20.87 0.65
CA ASP A 17 -18.87 20.78 0.52
C ASP A 17 -18.43 20.51 -0.92
N ILE A 18 -19.34 19.98 -1.75
CA ILE A 18 -19.13 19.69 -3.17
C ILE A 18 -20.36 20.12 -3.96
N SER A 19 -20.15 21.00 -4.93
CA SER A 19 -21.17 21.51 -5.84
C SER A 19 -21.46 20.48 -6.93
N LEU A 20 -22.70 20.01 -6.99
CA LEU A 20 -23.19 19.10 -8.03
C LEU A 20 -23.86 19.87 -9.16
N GLY A 21 -23.47 19.53 -10.39
CA GLY A 21 -24.16 19.90 -11.62
C GLY A 21 -24.89 18.72 -12.22
N LYS A 22 -25.87 19.00 -13.08
CA LYS A 22 -26.56 18.02 -13.90
C LYS A 22 -26.24 18.32 -15.37
N CYS A 23 -25.78 17.31 -16.10
CA CYS A 23 -25.55 17.41 -17.53
C CYS A 23 -26.90 17.39 -18.25
N GLU A 24 -27.21 18.43 -19.02
CA GLU A 24 -28.44 18.49 -19.82
C GLU A 24 -28.47 17.35 -20.84
N GLY A 25 -29.67 16.79 -21.07
CA GLY A 25 -29.88 15.67 -21.99
C GLY A 25 -29.50 14.28 -21.45
N VAL A 26 -28.92 14.16 -20.25
CA VAL A 26 -28.60 12.85 -19.64
C VAL A 26 -29.61 12.52 -18.54
N PHE A 27 -30.39 11.46 -18.76
CA PHE A 27 -31.45 11.04 -17.83
C PHE A 27 -30.92 10.05 -16.78
N GLY A 28 -31.23 10.26 -15.50
CA GLY A 28 -30.82 9.38 -14.40
C GLY A 28 -29.50 9.75 -13.72
N TYR A 29 -29.08 8.94 -12.75
CA TYR A 29 -27.98 9.28 -11.81
C TYR A 29 -26.60 9.45 -12.47
N HIS A 30 -26.41 8.98 -13.69
CA HIS A 30 -25.15 9.12 -14.44
C HIS A 30 -25.00 10.49 -15.12
N GLY A 31 -26.02 11.35 -15.07
CA GLY A 31 -25.97 12.75 -15.52
C GLY A 31 -25.42 13.72 -14.47
N PHE A 32 -25.17 13.28 -13.23
CA PHE A 32 -24.60 14.11 -12.18
C PHE A 32 -23.08 14.25 -12.32
N VAL A 33 -22.60 15.49 -12.28
CA VAL A 33 -21.21 15.85 -12.53
C VAL A 33 -20.72 16.89 -11.52
N VAL A 34 -19.43 16.87 -11.24
CA VAL A 34 -18.79 17.82 -10.30
C VAL A 34 -17.56 18.44 -10.97
N LYS A 35 -17.16 19.63 -10.51
CA LYS A 35 -15.94 20.27 -11.01
C LYS A 35 -14.72 19.47 -10.52
N ARG A 36 -13.83 19.09 -11.46
CA ARG A 36 -12.61 18.33 -11.10
C ARG A 36 -11.70 19.08 -10.14
N SER A 37 -11.57 20.40 -10.29
CA SER A 37 -10.76 21.24 -9.39
C SER A 37 -11.30 21.24 -7.96
N GLU A 38 -12.63 21.22 -7.80
CA GLU A 38 -13.32 21.17 -6.52
C GLU A 38 -13.13 19.81 -5.84
N ILE A 39 -13.22 18.70 -6.60
CA ILE A 39 -12.89 17.37 -6.09
C ILE A 39 -11.42 17.27 -5.70
N ASN A 40 -10.50 17.83 -6.50
CA ASN A 40 -9.08 17.83 -6.15
C ASN A 40 -8.84 18.62 -4.85
N LEU A 41 -9.45 19.80 -4.70
CA LEU A 41 -9.36 20.60 -3.48
C LEU A 41 -10.01 19.91 -2.27
N PHE A 42 -11.17 19.28 -2.46
CA PHE A 42 -11.83 18.45 -1.46
C PHE A 42 -10.93 17.28 -1.04
N ASN A 43 -10.28 16.61 -1.98
CA ASN A 43 -9.32 15.55 -1.69
C ASN A 43 -8.10 16.08 -0.95
N VAL A 44 -7.59 17.28 -1.25
CA VAL A 44 -6.46 17.89 -0.53
C VAL A 44 -6.88 18.32 0.89
N ARG A 45 -8.06 18.91 1.07
CA ARG A 45 -8.61 19.29 2.38
C ARG A 45 -8.89 18.06 3.25
N ASN A 46 -9.49 17.03 2.65
CA ASN A 46 -9.70 15.76 3.34
C ASN A 46 -8.42 14.94 3.47
N ALA A 47 -7.40 15.13 2.63
CA ALA A 47 -6.08 14.56 2.85
C ALA A 47 -5.42 15.17 4.08
N LYS A 48 -5.62 16.47 4.36
CA LYS A 48 -5.24 17.08 5.65
C LYS A 48 -6.07 16.54 6.83
N SER A 49 -7.35 16.21 6.61
CA SER A 49 -8.15 15.44 7.59
C SER A 49 -7.80 13.94 7.61
N THR A 50 -7.07 13.42 6.63
CA THR A 50 -6.54 12.05 6.56
C THR A 50 -5.18 12.00 7.25
N THR A 51 -4.45 13.11 7.31
CA THR A 51 -3.37 13.33 8.30
C THR A 51 -3.94 13.40 9.72
N THR A 52 -5.22 13.73 9.87
CA THR A 52 -6.03 13.52 11.09
C THR A 52 -6.90 12.26 10.99
N ALA A 53 -6.37 11.20 10.37
CA ALA A 53 -6.72 9.87 10.85
C ALA A 53 -6.14 9.79 12.26
N THR A 54 -6.99 10.16 13.22
CA THR A 54 -7.03 9.75 14.63
C THR A 54 -5.89 8.79 14.96
N ASN A 55 -5.01 9.16 15.91
CA ASN A 55 -4.04 8.27 16.58
C ASN A 55 -4.51 6.80 16.61
N LEU A 56 -4.27 6.07 15.53
CA LEU A 56 -4.42 4.63 15.49
C LEU A 56 -3.03 4.12 15.87
N ILE A 57 -2.97 3.35 16.95
CA ILE A 57 -1.78 2.57 17.26
C ILE A 57 -1.49 1.73 16.00
N GLY A 58 -0.36 2.01 15.34
CA GLY A 58 -0.05 1.55 13.99
C GLY A 58 -0.44 2.57 12.90
N GLN A 59 0.55 3.28 12.36
CA GLN A 59 0.34 4.37 11.39
C GLN A 59 -0.20 3.87 10.04
N MET A 60 0.03 2.59 9.69
CA MET A 60 -0.34 2.00 8.40
C MET A 60 -1.02 0.64 8.60
N SER A 61 -2.02 0.29 7.78
CA SER A 61 -2.53 -1.09 7.80
C SER A 61 -1.51 -2.06 7.18
N ALA A 62 -1.48 -3.31 7.64
CA ALA A 62 -0.61 -4.34 7.07
C ALA A 62 -0.84 -4.50 5.57
N ALA A 63 -2.08 -4.40 5.10
CA ALA A 63 -2.39 -4.47 3.67
C ALA A 63 -1.84 -3.26 2.88
N GLU A 64 -1.85 -2.05 3.44
CA GLU A 64 -1.22 -0.88 2.82
C GLU A 64 0.29 -1.05 2.76
N PHE A 65 0.91 -1.50 3.85
CA PHE A 65 2.35 -1.77 3.88
C PHE A 65 2.75 -2.86 2.88
N GLY A 66 2.01 -3.98 2.82
CA GLY A 66 2.25 -5.02 1.81
C GLY A 66 2.27 -4.46 0.38
N ARG A 67 1.38 -3.51 0.06
CA ARG A 67 1.37 -2.87 -1.27
C ARG A 67 2.57 -1.95 -1.49
N SER A 68 3.05 -1.24 -0.47
CA SER A 68 4.22 -0.36 -0.60
C SER A 68 5.49 -1.17 -0.86
N VAL A 69 5.63 -2.36 -0.26
CA VAL A 69 6.77 -3.27 -0.52
C VAL A 69 6.56 -4.21 -1.71
N GLY A 70 5.57 -3.95 -2.56
CA GLY A 70 5.37 -4.67 -3.83
C GLY A 70 4.62 -6.01 -3.71
N LEU A 71 4.05 -6.33 -2.55
CA LEU A 71 3.23 -7.52 -2.29
C LEU A 71 1.75 -7.22 -2.56
N ARG A 72 1.40 -7.06 -3.85
CA ARG A 72 0.04 -6.74 -4.31
C ARG A 72 -0.90 -7.95 -4.46
N GLY A 73 -0.42 -9.16 -4.10
CA GLY A 73 -1.14 -10.42 -4.28
C GLY A 73 -2.39 -10.57 -3.39
N LYS A 74 -3.09 -11.70 -3.54
CA LYS A 74 -4.35 -12.07 -2.85
C LYS A 74 -4.21 -12.26 -1.33
N GLY A 75 -3.63 -11.31 -0.61
CA GLY A 75 -3.46 -11.36 0.84
C GLY A 75 -2.21 -12.08 1.32
N GLY A 76 -1.21 -12.34 0.47
CA GLY A 76 0.04 -13.01 0.87
C GLY A 76 0.73 -12.33 2.06
N PHE A 77 0.78 -10.99 2.09
CA PHE A 77 1.33 -10.27 3.23
C PHE A 77 0.46 -10.37 4.49
N LEU A 78 -0.87 -10.42 4.36
CA LEU A 78 -1.73 -10.63 5.53
C LEU A 78 -1.56 -12.04 6.10
N ALA A 79 -1.41 -13.06 5.25
CA ALA A 79 -1.09 -14.42 5.68
C ALA A 79 0.30 -14.47 6.36
N PHE A 80 1.27 -13.74 5.85
CA PHE A 80 2.61 -13.62 6.44
C PHE A 80 2.58 -13.01 7.85
N VAL A 81 1.78 -11.96 8.04
CA VAL A 81 1.56 -11.37 9.37
C VAL A 81 0.80 -12.33 10.28
N ALA A 82 -0.26 -12.98 9.78
CA ALA A 82 -1.05 -13.93 10.57
C ALA A 82 -0.23 -15.17 11.02
N ALA A 83 0.76 -15.56 10.23
CA ALA A 83 1.73 -16.60 10.57
C ALA A 83 2.80 -16.13 11.59
N GLY A 84 2.76 -14.87 12.04
CA GLY A 84 3.65 -14.34 13.07
C GLY A 84 5.06 -14.04 12.59
N HIS A 85 5.31 -13.99 11.28
CA HIS A 85 6.65 -13.73 10.75
C HIS A 85 7.11 -12.28 10.92
N THR A 86 6.17 -11.34 11.05
CA THR A 86 6.44 -9.93 11.36
C THR A 86 5.41 -9.44 12.39
N PRO A 87 5.81 -8.60 13.35
CA PRO A 87 4.88 -8.05 14.32
C PRO A 87 3.87 -7.13 13.63
N ALA A 88 2.63 -7.16 14.11
CA ALA A 88 1.58 -6.20 13.79
C ALA A 88 0.58 -6.21 14.94
N THR A 89 -0.10 -5.08 15.13
CA THR A 89 -1.08 -4.88 16.18
C THR A 89 -2.48 -4.90 15.61
N GLU A 90 -3.39 -5.68 16.21
CA GLU A 90 -4.81 -5.60 15.88
C GLU A 90 -5.40 -4.29 16.39
N SER A 91 -6.04 -3.54 15.51
CA SER A 91 -6.68 -2.28 15.86
C SER A 91 -8.02 -2.14 15.15
N PRO A 92 -9.10 -1.83 15.87
CA PRO A 92 -10.41 -1.59 15.26
C PRO A 92 -10.41 -0.23 14.56
N HIS A 93 -10.85 -0.21 13.30
CA HIS A 93 -11.02 1.04 12.58
C HIS A 93 -12.10 1.90 13.28
N PRO A 94 -11.84 3.19 13.59
CA PRO A 94 -12.70 3.98 14.47
C PRO A 94 -14.10 4.21 13.89
N LYS A 95 -14.20 4.38 12.56
CA LYS A 95 -15.48 4.55 11.85
C LYS A 95 -16.21 3.25 11.51
N THR A 96 -15.51 2.21 11.06
CA THR A 96 -16.14 0.99 10.54
C THR A 96 -16.17 -0.16 11.56
N ARG A 97 -15.50 -0.01 12.71
CA ARG A 97 -15.32 -1.01 13.78
C ARG A 97 -14.71 -2.34 13.33
N ARG A 98 -14.29 -2.45 12.07
CA ARG A 98 -13.62 -3.63 11.53
C ARG A 98 -12.22 -3.75 12.12
N LEU A 99 -11.89 -4.93 12.64
CA LEU A 99 -10.53 -5.25 13.05
C LEU A 99 -9.62 -5.28 11.83
N GLN A 100 -8.47 -4.62 11.95
CA GLN A 100 -7.43 -4.61 10.94
C GLN A 100 -6.08 -4.79 11.60
N MET A 101 -5.22 -5.61 10.99
CA MET A 101 -3.80 -5.65 11.33
C MET A 101 -3.18 -4.31 10.93
N ARG A 102 -2.54 -3.63 11.88
CA ARG A 102 -1.84 -2.37 11.67
C ARG A 102 -0.40 -2.52 12.10
N MET A 103 0.48 -1.79 11.43
CA MET A 103 1.91 -1.80 11.68
C MET A 103 2.32 -0.42 12.20
N THR A 104 3.01 -0.43 13.32
CA THR A 104 3.76 0.71 13.83
C THR A 104 5.04 0.90 13.04
N GLU A 105 5.73 2.02 13.25
CA GLU A 105 7.06 2.23 12.64
C GLU A 105 8.06 1.17 13.12
N GLN A 106 7.99 0.78 14.40
CA GLN A 106 8.80 -0.30 14.96
C GLN A 106 8.52 -1.66 14.28
N ASP A 107 7.25 -1.94 13.98
CA ASP A 107 6.87 -3.16 13.27
C ASP A 107 7.43 -3.18 11.84
N ILE A 108 7.36 -2.04 11.15
CA ILE A 108 7.91 -1.84 9.82
C ILE A 108 9.43 -1.99 9.83
N GLU A 109 10.12 -1.41 10.82
CA GLU A 109 11.55 -1.60 11.01
C GLU A 109 11.90 -3.07 11.27
N ALA A 110 11.13 -3.76 12.12
CA ALA A 110 11.34 -5.18 12.39
C ALA A 110 11.18 -6.03 11.12
N PHE A 111 10.21 -5.70 10.27
CA PHE A 111 10.11 -6.30 8.94
C PHE A 111 11.37 -6.05 8.13
N HIS A 112 11.78 -4.79 7.96
CA HIS A 112 12.92 -4.44 7.11
C HIS A 112 14.26 -4.97 7.63
N LYS A 113 14.44 -5.15 8.95
CA LYS A 113 15.65 -5.75 9.54
C LYS A 113 15.84 -7.21 9.13
N ARG A 114 14.74 -7.96 8.99
CA ARG A 114 14.80 -9.41 8.74
C ARG A 114 14.47 -9.79 7.31
N PHE A 115 13.61 -9.03 6.66
CA PHE A 115 13.06 -9.34 5.35
C PHE A 115 13.26 -8.20 4.36
N ILE A 116 13.30 -8.58 3.10
CA ILE A 116 13.43 -7.65 1.98
C ILE A 116 12.61 -8.16 0.79
N THR A 117 12.10 -7.24 -0.03
CA THR A 117 11.40 -7.58 -1.27
C THR A 117 12.11 -6.95 -2.46
N PRO A 118 11.88 -7.42 -3.70
CA PRO A 118 12.50 -6.83 -4.89
C PRO A 118 12.21 -5.34 -5.07
N THR A 119 11.03 -4.87 -4.62
CA THR A 119 10.68 -3.44 -4.66
C THR A 119 11.50 -2.62 -3.67
N VAL A 120 11.82 -3.19 -2.50
CA VAL A 120 12.73 -2.55 -1.53
C VAL A 120 14.16 -2.56 -2.05
N ILE A 121 14.62 -3.66 -2.66
CA ILE A 121 15.96 -3.73 -3.29
C ILE A 121 16.08 -2.68 -4.40
N GLU A 122 15.07 -2.55 -5.26
CA GLU A 122 15.02 -1.54 -6.33
C GLU A 122 15.11 -0.11 -5.76
N ALA A 123 14.41 0.16 -4.65
CA ALA A 123 14.50 1.45 -3.98
C ALA A 123 15.88 1.71 -3.33
N GLU A 124 16.52 0.68 -2.76
CA GLU A 124 17.84 0.77 -2.11
C GLU A 124 19.00 0.87 -3.12
N THR A 125 18.89 0.21 -4.27
CA THR A 125 20.00 0.05 -5.24
C THR A 125 19.81 0.85 -6.52
N GLY A 126 18.59 1.29 -6.84
CA GLY A 126 18.24 1.87 -8.14
C GLY A 126 18.19 0.86 -9.29
N LEU A 127 18.48 -0.42 -9.05
CA LEU A 127 18.45 -1.45 -10.07
C LEU A 127 17.02 -1.82 -10.45
N HIS A 128 16.81 -2.00 -11.76
CA HIS A 128 15.51 -2.42 -12.26
C HIS A 128 15.12 -3.81 -11.73
N ARG A 129 13.85 -3.98 -11.38
CA ARG A 129 13.28 -5.23 -10.84
C ARG A 129 13.69 -6.51 -11.57
N HIS A 130 13.74 -6.48 -12.90
CA HIS A 130 14.10 -7.68 -13.68
C HIS A 130 15.55 -8.11 -13.46
N THR A 131 16.47 -7.14 -13.37
CA THR A 131 17.90 -7.37 -13.09
C THR A 131 18.07 -8.00 -11.71
N ILE A 132 17.36 -7.46 -10.72
CA ILE A 132 17.33 -8.02 -9.36
C ILE A 132 16.85 -9.47 -9.41
N LEU A 133 15.69 -9.74 -10.00
CA LEU A 133 15.13 -11.09 -10.06
C LEU A 133 16.03 -12.08 -10.82
N ALA A 134 16.69 -11.64 -11.90
CA ALA A 134 17.64 -12.47 -12.63
C ALA A 134 18.86 -12.82 -11.78
N HIS A 135 19.42 -11.84 -11.06
CA HIS A 135 20.55 -12.06 -10.16
C HIS A 135 20.18 -13.02 -9.02
N LEU A 136 19.02 -12.82 -8.38
CA LEU A 136 18.54 -13.72 -7.32
C LEU A 136 18.39 -15.16 -7.81
N ARG A 137 17.88 -15.36 -9.03
CA ARG A 137 17.76 -16.70 -9.64
C ARG A 137 19.11 -17.32 -9.97
N ALA A 138 20.05 -16.54 -10.51
CA ALA A 138 21.39 -17.03 -10.85
C ALA A 138 22.16 -17.50 -9.60
N LYS A 139 21.95 -16.82 -8.47
CA LYS A 139 22.51 -17.18 -7.16
C LYS A 139 21.68 -18.22 -6.39
N GLN A 140 20.60 -18.74 -6.99
CA GLN A 140 19.70 -19.73 -6.40
C GLN A 140 19.15 -19.29 -5.02
N ILE A 141 18.89 -17.99 -4.86
CA ILE A 141 18.35 -17.46 -3.61
C ILE A 141 16.85 -17.73 -3.59
N GLU A 142 16.44 -18.57 -2.64
CA GLU A 142 15.05 -18.95 -2.48
C GLU A 142 14.24 -17.87 -1.76
N ARG A 143 12.95 -17.84 -2.07
CA ARG A 143 11.99 -17.01 -1.34
C ARG A 143 11.82 -17.57 0.06
N PHE A 144 11.44 -16.70 0.98
CA PHE A 144 11.02 -17.11 2.30
C PHE A 144 9.68 -17.85 2.22
N ALA A 145 9.76 -19.18 2.31
CA ALA A 145 8.61 -20.08 2.28
C ALA A 145 8.74 -21.16 3.37
N PRO A 146 8.64 -20.79 4.67
CA PRO A 146 8.65 -21.76 5.75
C PRO A 146 7.49 -22.75 5.56
N ASP A 147 7.77 -24.03 5.82
CA ASP A 147 6.83 -25.14 5.63
C ASP A 147 6.22 -25.22 4.21
N GLY A 148 6.92 -24.67 3.21
CA GLY A 148 6.48 -24.65 1.81
C GLY A 148 5.41 -23.59 1.49
N GLN A 149 5.04 -22.74 2.45
CA GLN A 149 4.02 -21.71 2.26
C GLN A 149 4.59 -20.47 1.55
N ASP A 150 4.16 -20.20 0.32
CA ASP A 150 4.57 -18.99 -0.43
C ASP A 150 3.76 -17.76 0.00
N TYR A 151 4.44 -16.75 0.56
CA TYR A 151 3.87 -15.46 0.93
C TYR A 151 4.07 -14.37 -0.13
N GLY A 152 4.68 -14.72 -1.26
CA GLY A 152 5.10 -13.83 -2.33
C GLY A 152 6.62 -13.63 -2.38
N PRO A 153 7.11 -12.66 -3.15
CA PRO A 153 8.54 -12.39 -3.30
C PRO A 153 9.14 -11.70 -2.06
N ILE A 154 9.12 -12.38 -0.93
CA ILE A 154 9.78 -12.01 0.33
C ILE A 154 11.06 -12.85 0.44
N TYR A 155 12.16 -12.22 0.81
CA TYR A 155 13.46 -12.88 1.00
C TYR A 155 14.01 -12.51 2.37
N LEU A 156 14.86 -13.37 2.94
CA LEU A 156 15.63 -13.03 4.14
C LEU A 156 16.70 -12.00 3.78
N ARG A 157 16.76 -10.91 4.54
CA ARG A 157 17.71 -9.82 4.28
C ARG A 157 19.16 -10.32 4.35
N GLU A 158 19.49 -11.16 5.32
CA GLU A 158 20.84 -11.74 5.47
C GLU A 158 21.32 -12.52 4.23
N ALA A 159 20.42 -13.20 3.51
CA ALA A 159 20.75 -13.96 2.31
C ALA A 159 21.04 -13.03 1.13
N ILE A 160 20.44 -11.84 1.14
CA ILE A 160 20.50 -10.84 0.08
C ILE A 160 21.67 -9.88 0.32
N GLU A 161 21.93 -9.45 1.55
CA GLU A 161 23.02 -8.50 1.87
C GLU A 161 24.39 -9.00 1.42
N ARG A 162 24.63 -10.32 1.54
CA ARG A 162 25.86 -10.94 1.03
C ARG A 162 26.01 -10.81 -0.48
N GLN A 163 24.90 -10.65 -1.19
CA GLN A 163 24.81 -10.70 -2.65
C GLN A 163 24.62 -9.30 -3.25
N ILE A 164 24.06 -8.34 -2.49
CA ILE A 164 23.97 -6.93 -2.90
C ILE A 164 25.36 -6.35 -3.14
N ARG A 165 26.38 -6.80 -2.39
CA ARG A 165 27.78 -6.40 -2.62
C ARG A 165 28.31 -6.84 -4.00
N ASP A 166 27.76 -7.92 -4.55
CA ASP A 166 28.11 -8.49 -5.85
C ASP A 166 27.15 -8.04 -6.97
N LEU A 167 26.19 -7.15 -6.68
CA LEU A 167 25.30 -6.65 -7.72
C LEU A 167 26.11 -5.79 -8.70
N PRO A 168 25.93 -6.00 -10.02
CA PRO A 168 26.61 -5.17 -11.00
C PRO A 168 26.19 -3.71 -10.78
N ALA A 169 27.18 -2.83 -10.63
CA ALA A 169 26.94 -1.40 -10.72
C ALA A 169 26.31 -1.10 -12.10
N CYS A 170 25.38 -0.14 -12.15
CA CYS A 170 24.87 0.34 -13.43
C CYS A 170 26.04 0.90 -14.26
N ASP A 171 26.28 0.33 -15.44
CA ASP A 171 26.97 1.01 -16.55
C ASP A 171 26.04 2.07 -17.17
#